data_AF-A0A5D2UPQ8-F1
#
_entry.id   AF-A0A5D2UPQ8-F1
#
_cell.length_a   1.000
_cell.length_b   1.000
_cell.length_c   1.000
_cell.angle_alpha   90.00
_cell.angle_beta   90.00
_cell.angle_gamma   90.00
#
_symmetry.space_group_name_H-M   'P 1'
#
loop_
_entity.id
_entity.type
_entity.pdbx_description
1 polymer ?
#
loop_
_entity_poly.entity_id
_entity_poly.type
_entity_poly.pdbx_seq_one_letter_code
_entity_poly.pdbx_strand_id
1 'polypeptide(L)'
;MLSLHPVFGFSDLSSLRSSKIEFLKVKIRKIWVFLAVFKKMDIISQLQEQVNSIASLTFNTFGTLQRDAPPVRLSPNYPEPPPNPTEDSANFADQPKLMSAALVKAAKQFDALVAALPPSEGGEEAQLRRIAELQAENDAVGQELQKQLEAAEKELKQVQELFSQAADNCLNLKKPD
;
A
#
# COMPACT_ATOMS: atom_id res chain seq x y z
N MET A 1 42.01 45.71 -22.83
CA MET A 1 41.41 45.32 -21.53
C MET A 1 40.03 44.73 -21.81
N LEU A 2 39.94 43.40 -21.85
CA LEU A 2 38.68 42.67 -22.04
C LEU A 2 37.93 42.62 -20.70
N SER A 3 36.76 43.24 -20.64
CA SER A 3 35.84 43.10 -19.50
C SER A 3 34.96 41.88 -19.74
N LEU A 4 35.27 40.78 -19.04
CA LEU A 4 34.48 39.56 -19.02
C LEU A 4 33.27 39.80 -18.09
N HIS A 5 32.08 39.94 -18.65
CA HIS A 5 30.84 39.87 -17.86
C HIS A 5 30.53 38.41 -17.52
N PRO A 6 30.31 38.06 -16.24
CA PRO A 6 29.80 36.75 -15.87
C PRO A 6 28.28 36.77 -16.03
N VAL A 7 27.78 36.34 -17.19
CA VAL A 7 26.37 35.97 -17.36
C VAL A 7 26.30 34.47 -17.18
N PHE A 8 25.88 33.99 -16.01
CA PHE A 8 25.05 32.80 -15.79
C PHE A 8 24.83 32.69 -14.27
N GLY A 9 23.69 33.20 -13.85
CA GLY A 9 23.35 33.43 -12.46
C GLY A 9 23.16 32.13 -11.67
N PHE A 10 23.74 32.10 -10.48
CA PHE A 10 23.52 31.13 -9.40
C PHE A 10 22.03 30.87 -9.09
N SER A 11 21.15 31.80 -9.48
CA SER A 11 19.70 31.73 -9.35
C SER A 11 19.08 30.56 -10.14
N ASP A 12 19.65 30.19 -11.28
CA ASP A 12 19.07 29.21 -12.21
C ASP A 12 19.18 27.76 -11.70
N LEU A 13 20.33 27.43 -11.08
CA LEU A 13 20.54 26.12 -10.43
C LEU A 13 19.66 25.92 -9.20
N SER A 14 19.30 27.00 -8.51
CA SER A 14 18.42 26.94 -7.33
C SER A 14 16.96 26.65 -7.73
N SER A 15 16.50 27.24 -8.84
CA SER A 15 15.18 27.00 -9.44
C SER A 15 15.05 25.55 -9.92
N LEU A 16 16.05 25.04 -10.65
CA LEU A 16 16.06 23.69 -11.18
C LEU A 16 16.10 22.59 -10.10
N ARG A 17 16.77 22.85 -8.97
CA ARG A 17 16.70 21.96 -7.79
C ARG A 17 15.31 21.95 -7.15
N SER A 18 14.64 23.11 -7.11
CA SER A 18 13.33 23.25 -6.50
C SER A 18 12.26 22.46 -7.27
N SER A 19 12.22 22.57 -8.60
CA SER A 19 11.25 21.81 -9.43
C SER A 19 11.46 20.29 -9.36
N LYS A 20 12.70 19.80 -9.30
CA LYS A 20 12.95 18.36 -9.14
C LYS A 20 12.47 17.83 -7.80
N ILE A 21 12.59 18.62 -6.73
CA ILE A 21 12.11 18.26 -5.40
C ILE A 21 10.58 18.23 -5.37
N GLU A 22 9.90 19.22 -5.96
CA GLU A 22 8.44 19.24 -6.02
C GLU A 22 7.87 18.10 -6.89
N PHE A 23 8.49 17.80 -8.03
CA PHE A 23 8.12 16.66 -8.86
C PHE A 23 8.27 15.32 -8.12
N LEU A 24 9.34 15.18 -7.33
CA LEU A 24 9.57 13.99 -6.50
C LEU A 24 8.53 13.88 -5.39
N LYS A 25 8.14 14.98 -4.73
CA LYS A 25 7.07 15.02 -3.73
C LYS A 25 5.73 14.61 -4.31
N VAL A 26 5.38 15.10 -5.49
CA VAL A 26 4.13 14.74 -6.20
C VAL A 26 4.14 13.26 -6.56
N LYS A 27 5.27 12.73 -7.05
CA LYS A 27 5.41 11.31 -7.39
C LYS A 27 5.31 10.40 -6.15
N ILE A 28 5.92 10.80 -5.04
CA ILE A 28 5.81 10.11 -3.75
C ILE A 28 4.38 10.18 -3.21
N ARG A 29 3.71 11.33 -3.29
CA ARG A 29 2.30 11.47 -2.89
C ARG A 29 1.38 10.60 -3.74
N LYS A 30 1.56 10.57 -5.07
CA LYS A 30 0.80 9.67 -5.97
C LYS A 30 1.04 8.20 -5.65
N ILE A 31 2.29 7.80 -5.39
CA ILE A 31 2.63 6.43 -4.98
C ILE A 31 2.02 6.11 -3.62
N TRP A 32 2.00 7.05 -2.68
CA TRP A 32 1.42 6.86 -1.35
C TRP A 32 -0.11 6.76 -1.40
N VAL A 33 -0.78 7.59 -2.22
CA VAL A 33 -2.22 7.49 -2.49
C VAL A 33 -2.54 6.17 -3.19
N PHE A 34 -1.75 5.78 -4.19
CA PHE A 34 -1.92 4.50 -4.87
C PHE A 34 -1.67 3.31 -3.92
N LEU A 35 -0.65 3.36 -3.06
CA LEU A 35 -0.44 2.34 -2.03
C LEU A 35 -1.54 2.34 -0.97
N ALA A 36 -2.10 3.50 -0.60
CA ALA A 36 -3.20 3.59 0.34
C ALA A 36 -4.49 3.01 -0.26
N VAL A 37 -4.75 3.26 -1.55
CA VAL A 37 -5.89 2.71 -2.29
C VAL A 37 -5.68 1.22 -2.60
N PHE A 38 -4.46 0.80 -2.95
CA PHE A 38 -4.09 -0.59 -3.19
C PHE A 38 -4.06 -1.42 -1.90
N LYS A 39 -3.66 -0.83 -0.77
CA LYS A 39 -3.79 -1.46 0.56
C LYS A 39 -5.24 -1.52 1.03
N LYS A 40 -6.11 -0.64 0.52
CA LYS A 40 -7.57 -0.73 0.65
C LYS A 40 -8.23 -1.73 -0.30
N MET A 41 -7.47 -2.41 -1.17
CA MET A 41 -7.95 -3.62 -1.85
C MET A 41 -8.02 -4.78 -0.84
N ASP A 42 -9.13 -5.48 -0.72
CA ASP A 42 -10.28 -5.03 0.07
C ASP A 42 -10.15 -5.62 1.48
N ILE A 43 -9.83 -4.78 2.48
CA ILE A 43 -9.70 -5.22 3.89
C ILE A 43 -11.03 -5.83 4.37
N ILE A 44 -12.16 -5.39 3.82
CA ILE A 44 -13.48 -5.96 4.11
C ILE A 44 -13.59 -7.37 3.53
N SER A 45 -13.18 -7.59 2.28
CA SER A 45 -13.10 -8.94 1.70
C SER A 45 -12.15 -9.86 2.48
N GLN A 46 -10.98 -9.36 2.91
CA GLN A 46 -10.05 -10.12 3.75
C GLN A 46 -10.65 -10.48 5.12
N LEU A 47 -11.40 -9.56 5.74
CA LEU A 47 -12.13 -9.83 6.97
C LEU A 47 -13.20 -10.91 6.77
N GLN A 48 -13.94 -10.87 5.66
CA GLN A 48 -14.96 -11.88 5.34
C GLN A 48 -14.33 -13.27 5.16
N GLU A 49 -13.23 -13.37 4.41
CA GLU A 49 -12.48 -14.61 4.25
C GLU A 49 -11.95 -15.14 5.59
N GLN A 50 -11.43 -14.24 6.44
CA GLN A 50 -10.89 -14.62 7.74
C GLN A 50 -11.98 -15.14 8.69
N VAL A 51 -13.17 -14.52 8.70
CA VAL A 51 -14.32 -15.01 9.47
C VAL A 51 -14.76 -16.38 8.97
N ASN A 52 -14.81 -16.59 7.66
CA ASN A 52 -15.14 -17.89 7.08
C ASN A 52 -14.10 -18.96 7.46
N SER A 53 -12.81 -18.60 7.50
CA SER A 53 -11.73 -19.48 7.96
C SER A 53 -11.88 -19.86 9.43
N ILE A 54 -12.18 -18.88 10.31
CA ILE A 54 -12.45 -19.13 11.73
C ILE A 54 -13.65 -20.07 11.90
N ALA A 55 -14.73 -19.85 11.17
CA ALA A 55 -15.91 -20.71 11.21
C ALA A 55 -15.55 -22.15 10.80
N SER A 56 -14.86 -22.31 9.66
CA SER A 56 -14.42 -23.63 9.18
C SER A 56 -13.51 -24.35 10.17
N LEU A 57 -12.50 -23.65 10.72
CA LEU A 57 -11.60 -24.19 11.75
C LEU A 57 -12.38 -24.62 12.98
N THR A 58 -13.36 -23.83 13.42
CA THR A 58 -14.17 -24.11 14.60
C THR A 58 -15.03 -25.36 14.41
N PHE A 59 -15.77 -25.46 13.30
CA PHE A 59 -16.60 -26.63 13.01
C PHE A 59 -15.79 -27.90 12.86
N ASN A 60 -14.65 -27.84 12.17
CA ASN A 60 -13.75 -28.99 12.02
C ASN A 60 -13.13 -29.40 13.36
N THR A 61 -12.76 -28.43 14.20
CA THR A 61 -12.20 -28.72 15.54
C THR A 61 -13.24 -29.40 16.41
N PHE A 62 -14.45 -28.86 16.53
CA PHE A 62 -15.48 -29.51 17.35
C PHE A 62 -15.93 -30.86 16.78
N GLY A 63 -16.08 -30.98 15.46
CA GLY A 63 -16.44 -32.23 14.82
C GLY A 63 -15.41 -33.33 15.04
N THR A 64 -14.12 -33.01 14.95
CA THR A 64 -13.04 -33.98 15.23
C THR A 64 -12.96 -34.34 16.70
N LEU A 65 -13.09 -33.38 17.61
CA LEU A 65 -13.14 -33.66 19.05
C LEU A 65 -14.30 -34.58 19.42
N GLN A 66 -15.49 -34.38 18.82
CA GLN A 66 -16.65 -35.22 19.07
C GLN A 66 -16.49 -36.62 18.48
N ARG A 67 -15.98 -36.72 17.25
CA ARG A 67 -15.75 -38.00 16.56
C ARG A 67 -14.71 -38.85 17.28
N ASP A 68 -13.65 -38.23 17.76
CA ASP A 68 -12.48 -38.92 18.33
C ASP A 68 -12.55 -39.02 19.86
N ALA A 69 -13.64 -38.55 20.49
CA ALA A 69 -13.81 -38.54 21.94
C ALA A 69 -13.72 -39.97 22.51
N PRO A 70 -12.81 -40.24 23.47
CA PRO A 70 -12.76 -41.53 24.14
C PRO A 70 -13.97 -41.71 25.06
N PRO A 71 -14.51 -42.93 25.19
CA PRO A 71 -15.55 -43.23 26.17
C PRO A 71 -15.05 -42.93 27.59
N VAL A 72 -15.85 -42.22 28.39
CA VAL A 72 -15.55 -41.93 29.79
C VAL A 72 -16.49 -42.70 30.72
N ARG A 73 -15.95 -43.37 31.74
CA ARG A 73 -16.79 -44.00 32.77
C ARG A 73 -17.34 -42.94 33.71
N LEU A 74 -18.67 -42.83 33.77
CA LEU A 74 -19.38 -41.87 34.63
C LEU A 74 -19.41 -42.30 36.10
N SER A 75 -19.27 -43.60 36.39
CA SER A 75 -19.24 -44.14 37.75
C SER A 75 -18.47 -45.47 37.80
N PRO A 76 -17.79 -45.78 38.92
CA PRO A 76 -17.10 -47.04 39.14
C PRO A 76 -17.99 -48.29 39.06
N ASN A 77 -19.32 -48.12 39.13
CA ASN A 77 -20.28 -49.23 39.05
C ASN A 77 -20.67 -49.63 37.62
N TYR A 78 -20.29 -48.88 36.59
CA TYR A 78 -20.63 -49.21 35.20
C TYR A 78 -19.59 -50.15 34.56
N PRO A 79 -19.99 -51.12 33.72
CA PRO A 79 -19.03 -51.93 32.96
C PRO A 79 -18.04 -51.05 32.18
N GLU A 80 -16.83 -51.57 31.95
CA GLU A 80 -15.82 -50.86 31.17
C GLU A 80 -16.30 -50.71 29.71
N PRO A 81 -16.24 -49.49 29.12
CA PRO A 81 -16.65 -49.29 27.74
C PRO A 81 -15.78 -50.14 26.81
N PRO A 82 -16.34 -50.64 25.69
CA PRO A 82 -15.54 -51.32 24.69
C PRO A 82 -14.41 -50.40 24.20
N PRO A 83 -13.19 -50.93 23.99
CA PRO A 83 -12.07 -50.12 23.51
C PRO A 83 -12.42 -49.50 22.15
N ASN A 84 -12.12 -48.20 22.00
CA ASN A 84 -12.29 -47.50 20.73
C ASN A 84 -11.36 -48.15 19.68
N PRO A 85 -11.84 -48.48 18.47
CA PRO A 85 -11.01 -49.09 17.41
C PRO A 85 -9.97 -48.11 16.81
N THR A 86 -9.96 -46.84 17.21
CA THR A 86 -9.02 -45.83 16.74
C THR A 86 -7.71 -45.95 17.53
N GLU A 87 -6.69 -46.60 16.94
CA GLU A 87 -5.41 -46.96 17.58
C GLU A 87 -4.50 -45.77 18.02
N ASP A 88 -4.89 -44.52 17.77
CA ASP A 88 -4.06 -43.33 17.97
C ASP A 88 -4.45 -42.49 19.21
N SER A 89 -4.68 -43.12 20.36
CA SER A 89 -5.00 -42.40 21.62
C SER A 89 -3.93 -41.37 22.03
N ALA A 90 -2.67 -41.57 21.60
CA ALA A 90 -1.57 -40.63 21.82
C ALA A 90 -1.73 -39.33 21.01
N ASN A 91 -2.35 -39.35 19.83
CA ASN A 91 -2.59 -38.16 19.01
C ASN A 91 -3.76 -37.32 19.52
N PHE A 92 -4.73 -37.92 20.23
CA PHE A 92 -5.92 -37.22 20.73
C PHE A 92 -5.58 -36.11 21.74
N ALA A 93 -4.48 -36.23 22.50
CA ALA A 93 -4.10 -35.21 23.48
C ALA A 93 -3.40 -33.99 22.85
N ASP A 94 -2.75 -34.15 21.70
CA ASP A 94 -1.96 -33.10 21.04
C ASP A 94 -2.71 -32.41 19.89
N GLN A 95 -3.61 -33.12 19.21
CA GLN A 95 -4.46 -32.57 18.16
C GLN A 95 -5.31 -31.36 18.64
N PRO A 96 -5.95 -31.36 19.83
CA PRO A 96 -6.70 -30.23 20.35
C PRO A 96 -5.81 -29.00 20.61
N LYS A 97 -4.55 -29.21 21.00
CA LYS A 97 -3.58 -28.12 21.21
C LYS A 97 -3.20 -27.47 19.88
N LEU A 98 -2.96 -28.26 18.84
CA LEU A 98 -2.66 -27.74 17.50
C LEU A 98 -3.85 -26.99 16.90
N MET A 99 -5.06 -27.53 17.05
CA MET A 99 -6.29 -26.90 16.56
C MET A 99 -6.62 -25.60 17.30
N SER A 100 -6.48 -25.59 18.63
CA SER A 100 -6.67 -24.36 19.42
C SER A 100 -5.61 -23.30 19.09
N ALA A 101 -4.35 -23.69 18.85
CA ALA A 101 -3.32 -22.77 18.38
C ALA A 101 -3.65 -22.16 17.01
N ALA A 102 -4.18 -22.97 16.08
CA ALA A 102 -4.63 -22.48 14.77
C ALA A 102 -5.80 -21.49 14.89
N LEU A 103 -6.77 -21.76 15.78
CA LEU A 103 -7.89 -20.88 16.05
C LEU A 103 -7.42 -19.54 16.66
N VAL A 104 -6.53 -19.57 17.65
CA VAL A 104 -5.97 -18.36 18.26
C VAL A 104 -5.18 -17.54 17.24
N LYS A 105 -4.42 -18.20 16.36
CA LYS A 105 -3.70 -17.51 15.28
C LYS A 105 -4.69 -16.82 14.33
N ALA A 106 -5.76 -17.51 13.94
CA ALA A 106 -6.78 -16.95 13.07
C ALA A 106 -7.51 -15.76 13.72
N ALA A 107 -7.79 -15.81 15.02
CA ALA A 107 -8.38 -14.70 15.77
C ALA A 107 -7.44 -13.49 15.82
N LYS A 108 -6.14 -13.69 16.08
CA LYS A 108 -5.15 -12.59 16.06
C LYS A 108 -5.02 -11.94 14.69
N GLN A 109 -5.13 -12.71 13.61
CA GLN A 109 -5.14 -12.17 12.25
C GLN A 109 -6.39 -11.32 11.99
N PHE A 110 -7.55 -11.76 12.49
CA PHE A 110 -8.77 -10.95 12.44
C PHE A 110 -8.60 -9.61 13.18
N ASP A 111 -8.05 -9.63 14.41
CA ASP A 111 -7.79 -8.40 15.17
C ASP A 111 -6.84 -7.44 14.43
N ALA A 112 -5.80 -7.97 13.78
CA ALA A 112 -4.88 -7.18 12.97
C ALA A 112 -5.58 -6.54 11.76
N LEU A 113 -6.50 -7.25 11.12
CA LEU A 113 -7.30 -6.71 10.01
C LEU A 113 -8.28 -5.64 10.50
N VAL A 114 -8.92 -5.83 11.65
CA VAL A 114 -9.78 -4.81 12.29
C VAL A 114 -8.99 -3.56 12.64
N ALA A 115 -7.79 -3.70 13.21
CA ALA A 115 -6.92 -2.57 13.52
C ALA A 115 -6.37 -1.86 12.27
N ALA A 116 -6.33 -2.55 11.13
CA ALA A 116 -5.94 -1.98 9.85
C ALA A 116 -7.08 -1.24 9.13
N LEU A 117 -8.32 -1.30 9.65
CA LEU A 117 -9.43 -0.56 9.09
C LEU A 117 -9.14 0.95 9.14
N PRO A 118 -9.42 1.68 8.05
CA PRO A 118 -9.28 3.13 8.05
C PRO A 118 -10.20 3.74 9.12
N PRO A 119 -9.73 4.72 9.90
CA PRO A 119 -10.55 5.34 10.95
C PRO A 119 -11.77 5.99 10.32
N SER A 120 -12.96 5.59 10.78
CA SER A 120 -14.24 6.22 10.42
C SER A 120 -14.48 7.45 11.31
N GLU A 121 -13.51 8.36 11.34
CA GLU A 121 -13.57 9.54 12.20
C GLU A 121 -14.53 10.56 11.57
N GLY A 122 -15.68 10.78 12.20
CA GLY A 122 -16.70 11.73 11.74
C GLY A 122 -17.74 11.19 10.75
N GLY A 123 -17.78 9.87 10.53
CA GLY A 123 -18.79 9.22 9.69
C GLY A 123 -18.69 9.53 8.19
N GLU A 124 -19.76 9.23 7.45
CA GLU A 124 -19.79 9.35 5.98
C GLU A 124 -19.59 10.80 5.51
N GLU A 125 -20.18 11.77 6.21
CA GLU A 125 -20.07 13.19 5.86
C GLU A 125 -18.63 13.70 5.93
N ALA A 126 -17.89 13.37 7.01
CA ALA A 126 -16.49 13.73 7.15
C ALA A 126 -15.61 13.05 6.09
N GLN A 127 -15.96 11.82 5.71
CA GLN A 127 -15.27 11.09 4.65
C GLN A 127 -15.51 11.74 3.28
N LEU A 128 -16.75 12.12 2.96
CA LEU A 128 -17.11 12.84 1.73
C LEU A 128 -16.42 14.20 1.66
N ARG A 129 -16.41 14.95 2.77
CA ARG A 129 -15.70 16.23 2.86
C ARG A 129 -14.19 16.05 2.59
N ARG A 130 -13.57 15.06 3.21
CA ARG A 130 -12.15 14.74 2.97
C ARG A 130 -11.89 14.36 1.52
N ILE A 131 -12.81 13.63 0.87
CA ILE A 131 -12.70 13.30 -0.56
C ILE A 131 -12.74 14.58 -1.41
N ALA A 132 -13.68 15.49 -1.14
CA ALA A 132 -13.80 16.75 -1.86
C ALA A 132 -12.55 17.63 -1.69
N GLU A 133 -12.02 17.71 -0.46
CA GLU A 133 -10.77 18.42 -0.16
C GLU A 133 -9.57 17.81 -0.93
N LEU A 134 -9.45 16.47 -0.95
CA LEU A 134 -8.40 15.78 -1.69
C LEU A 134 -8.55 15.92 -3.21
N GLN A 135 -9.77 16.01 -3.74
CA GLN A 135 -10.02 16.28 -5.16
C GLN A 135 -9.56 17.69 -5.52
N ALA A 136 -9.96 18.69 -4.72
CA ALA A 136 -9.52 20.07 -4.92
C ALA A 136 -7.99 20.21 -4.80
N GLU A 137 -7.35 19.53 -3.85
CA GLU A 137 -5.88 19.51 -3.73
C GLU A 137 -5.23 18.85 -4.96
N ASN A 138 -5.77 17.72 -5.44
CA ASN A 138 -5.25 17.08 -6.64
C ASN A 138 -5.39 17.96 -7.90
N ASP A 139 -6.52 18.64 -8.05
CA ASP A 139 -6.75 19.54 -9.18
C ASP A 139 -5.81 20.75 -9.15
N ALA A 140 -5.63 21.36 -7.97
CA ALA A 140 -4.70 22.47 -7.78
C ALA A 140 -3.24 22.06 -8.05
N VAL A 141 -2.81 20.90 -7.53
CA VAL A 141 -1.48 20.33 -7.80
C VAL A 141 -1.32 19.99 -9.28
N GLY A 142 -2.38 19.50 -9.93
CA GLY A 142 -2.40 19.23 -11.37
C GLY A 142 -2.20 20.50 -12.22
N GLN A 143 -2.89 21.59 -11.87
CA GLN A 143 -2.75 22.87 -12.54
C GLN A 143 -1.35 23.47 -12.35
N GLU A 144 -0.81 23.42 -11.14
CA GLU A 144 0.54 23.92 -10.86
C GLU A 144 1.58 23.11 -11.63
N LEU A 145 1.43 21.78 -11.70
CA LEU A 145 2.30 20.91 -12.49
C LEU A 145 2.23 21.27 -13.99
N GLN A 146 1.03 21.50 -14.52
CA GLN A 146 0.85 21.90 -15.92
C GLN A 146 1.56 23.23 -16.22
N LYS A 147 1.42 24.22 -15.34
CA LYS A 147 2.07 25.53 -15.50
C LYS A 147 3.60 25.41 -15.49
N GLN A 148 4.15 24.58 -14.61
CA GLN A 148 5.60 24.33 -14.57
C GLN A 148 6.12 23.63 -15.83
N LEU A 149 5.34 22.69 -16.38
CA LEU A 149 5.68 22.04 -17.65
C LEU A 149 5.70 23.05 -18.81
N GLU A 150 4.69 23.90 -18.91
CA GLU A 150 4.64 24.94 -19.96
C GLU A 150 5.80 25.93 -19.88
N ALA A 151 6.19 26.34 -18.65
CA ALA A 151 7.34 27.21 -18.45
C ALA A 151 8.66 26.52 -18.88
N ALA A 152 8.85 25.27 -18.47
CA ALA A 152 10.04 24.49 -18.83
C ALA A 152 10.12 24.22 -20.34
N GLU A 153 9.00 23.93 -21.01
CA GLU A 153 8.95 23.76 -22.47
C GLU A 153 9.34 25.04 -23.22
N LYS A 154 8.88 26.20 -22.73
CA LYS A 154 9.24 27.50 -23.31
C LYS A 154 10.74 27.78 -23.17
N GLU A 155 11.31 27.54 -22.00
CA GLU A 155 12.75 27.70 -21.77
C GLU A 155 13.57 26.76 -22.65
N LEU A 156 13.16 25.49 -22.76
CA LEU A 156 13.81 24.51 -23.63
C LEU A 156 13.82 24.99 -25.10
N LYS A 157 12.69 25.53 -25.57
CA LYS A 157 12.58 26.06 -26.94
C LYS A 157 13.53 27.24 -27.17
N GLN A 158 13.67 28.14 -26.20
CA GLN A 158 14.62 29.26 -26.28
C GLN A 158 16.07 28.78 -26.35
N VAL A 159 16.44 27.81 -25.50
CA VAL A 159 17.78 27.21 -25.52
C VAL A 159 18.06 26.55 -26.87
N GLN A 160 17.08 25.81 -27.42
CA GLN A 160 17.22 25.16 -28.71
C GLN A 160 17.41 26.17 -29.85
N GLU A 161 16.68 27.28 -29.83
CA GLU A 161 16.78 28.34 -30.83
C GLU A 161 18.13 29.08 -30.76
N LEU A 162 18.58 29.43 -29.56
CA LEU A 162 19.91 30.01 -29.34
C LEU A 162 21.03 29.06 -29.78
N PHE A 163 20.87 27.76 -29.53
CA PHE A 163 21.83 26.75 -29.98
C PHE A 163 21.87 26.64 -31.50
N SER A 164 20.71 26.64 -32.16
CA SER A 164 20.62 26.65 -33.63
C SER A 164 21.31 27.88 -34.20
N GLN A 165 21.03 29.07 -33.66
CA GLN A 165 21.67 30.31 -34.10
C GLN A 165 23.18 30.27 -33.91
N ALA A 166 23.68 29.77 -32.78
CA ALA A 166 25.11 29.63 -32.54
C ALA A 166 25.76 28.64 -33.52
N ALA A 167 25.11 27.51 -33.79
CA ALA A 167 25.58 26.52 -34.77
C ALA A 167 25.64 27.11 -36.19
N ASP A 168 24.60 27.83 -36.61
CA ASP A 168 24.53 28.49 -37.93
C ASP A 168 25.58 29.60 -38.08
N ASN A 169 25.85 30.35 -37.00
CA ASN A 169 26.90 31.37 -36.99
C ASN A 169 28.29 30.73 -37.16
N CYS A 170 28.57 29.64 -36.43
CA CYS A 170 29.81 28.88 -36.56
C CYS A 170 30.00 28.25 -37.95
N LEU A 171 28.92 27.83 -38.61
CA LEU A 171 28.97 27.29 -39.98
C LEU A 171 29.19 28.39 -41.04
N ASN A 172 28.56 29.55 -40.88
CA ASN A 172 28.71 30.67 -41.81
C ASN A 172 30.08 31.35 -41.74
N LEU A 173 30.76 31.31 -40.58
CA LEU A 173 32.16 31.77 -40.44
C LEU A 173 33.18 30.90 -41.20
N LYS A 174 32.75 29.73 -41.72
CA LYS A 174 33.63 28.74 -42.35
C LYS A 174 33.56 28.68 -43.86
N LYS A 175 32.86 29.61 -44.53
CA LYS A 175 32.96 29.79 -45.99
C LYS A 175 34.30 30.47 -46.30
N PRO A 176 35.28 29.75 -46.88
CA PRO A 176 36.47 30.40 -47.42
C PRO A 176 36.13 30.99 -48.80
N ASP A 177 36.63 32.19 -49.07
CA ASP A 177 36.86 32.66 -50.46
C ASP A 177 37.91 31.79 -51.16
#